data_AF-A0A855FUN9-F1
#
_entry.id   AF-A0A855FUN9-F1
#
_cell.length_a   1.000
_cell.length_b   1.000
_cell.length_c   1.000
_cell.angle_alpha   90.00
_cell.angle_beta   90.00
_cell.angle_gamma   90.00
#
_symmetry.space_group_name_H-M   'P 1'
#
loop_
_entity.id
_entity.type
_entity.pdbx_description
1 polymer ?
#
loop_
_entity_poly.entity_id
_entity_poly.type
_entity_poly.pdbx_seq_one_letter_code
_entity_poly.pdbx_strand_id
1 'polypeptide(L)'
;MRLQITKMVLVLAVAGLVSACGNKIEESPDKMVRAGMQRMMTEDNQFNFTGTVKLELGNQAGVNAADKSTDVIAHQASDASEELSEVESDYYKQQMESVNRVMGIISKSVSIPVTGAVDIKKGRVEVIPEFRYENKNALISYKFPVHIDFNNLSVYMDASAITNLSDITNEQSNPQLVIGERYIQLALPQDRVQHLPIADLLKSLPKAIDDGYAAIESGAFSKVAVDEFGKGLEAKSQVRFNSTYAMSLKYDVAMLQSLSQALKQAASKAGSDSKYQPQDYAVLQNIVDGLVSVYSGNNGTANTPFGFYMAQLKNKSEPIVYNFYFDSKGRVLGVRTQMTLPMNEMKELKGPVNIDYTVQYEYNGNPKFTMQPTPQNSVNIGSRLGLY
;
A
#
# COMPACT_ATOMS: atom_id res chain seq x y z
N MET A 1 -43.26 -33.40 29.32
CA MET A 1 -43.04 -32.54 28.13
C MET A 1 -41.92 -31.52 28.37
N ARG A 2 -40.73 -31.99 28.78
CA ARG A 2 -39.52 -31.18 29.08
C ARG A 2 -38.27 -32.05 28.93
N LEU A 3 -38.10 -32.71 27.77
CA LEU A 3 -36.87 -33.48 27.50
C LEU A 3 -36.52 -33.63 26.01
N GLN A 4 -37.01 -32.75 25.13
CA GLN A 4 -36.71 -32.82 23.69
C GLN A 4 -36.22 -31.52 23.04
N ILE A 5 -36.08 -30.41 23.78
CA ILE A 5 -35.58 -29.15 23.20
C ILE A 5 -34.05 -29.00 23.38
N THR A 6 -33.46 -29.72 24.34
CA THR A 6 -32.00 -29.62 24.62
C THR A 6 -31.13 -30.42 23.65
N LYS A 7 -31.70 -31.32 22.82
CA LYS A 7 -30.95 -32.07 21.81
C LYS A 7 -30.91 -31.42 20.42
N MET A 8 -31.67 -30.35 20.20
CA MET A 8 -31.68 -29.64 18.91
C MET A 8 -30.74 -28.42 18.87
N VAL A 9 -30.33 -27.92 20.04
CA VAL A 9 -29.38 -26.79 20.15
C VAL A 9 -27.91 -27.24 20.06
N LEU A 10 -27.62 -28.54 20.26
CA LEU A 10 -26.25 -29.07 20.13
C LEU A 10 -25.86 -29.50 18.71
N VAL A 11 -26.79 -29.49 17.75
CA VAL A 11 -26.54 -29.88 16.34
C VAL A 11 -26.33 -28.66 15.43
N LEU A 12 -26.61 -27.44 15.90
CA LEU A 12 -26.29 -26.19 15.19
C LEU A 12 -25.01 -25.49 15.68
N ALA A 13 -24.39 -25.99 16.75
CA ALA A 13 -23.13 -25.46 17.29
C ALA A 13 -21.89 -26.28 16.90
N VAL A 14 -22.05 -27.34 16.09
CA VAL A 14 -20.95 -28.19 15.57
C VAL A 14 -21.08 -28.35 14.04
N ALA A 15 -21.57 -27.31 13.35
CA ALA A 15 -21.30 -27.12 11.91
C ALA A 15 -20.07 -26.22 11.67
N GLY A 16 -19.48 -25.70 12.75
CA GLY A 16 -18.11 -25.22 12.79
C GLY A 16 -17.21 -26.31 13.37
N LEU A 17 -16.11 -26.60 12.67
CA LEU A 17 -15.05 -27.55 13.03
C LEU A 17 -15.27 -28.99 12.53
N VAL A 18 -14.62 -29.25 11.40
CA VAL A 18 -14.19 -30.54 10.85
C VAL A 18 -15.21 -31.36 10.05
N SER A 19 -15.45 -30.98 8.79
CA SER A 19 -15.38 -31.92 7.64
C SER A 19 -15.83 -31.26 6.34
N ALA A 20 -14.87 -30.69 5.62
CA ALA A 20 -14.94 -30.64 4.15
C ALA A 20 -13.51 -30.65 3.59
N CYS A 21 -12.81 -31.76 3.83
CA CYS A 21 -12.00 -32.35 2.76
C CYS A 21 -12.99 -32.82 1.68
N GLY A 22 -13.44 -31.88 0.86
CA GLY A 22 -14.37 -32.08 -0.24
C GLY A 22 -14.20 -30.89 -1.15
N ASN A 23 -13.51 -31.10 -2.27
CA ASN A 23 -13.31 -30.19 -3.40
C ASN A 23 -13.81 -28.74 -3.21
N LYS A 24 -12.92 -27.83 -2.78
CA LYS A 24 -13.09 -26.36 -2.78
C LYS A 24 -13.18 -25.75 -4.20
N ILE A 25 -13.80 -26.46 -5.16
CA ILE A 25 -13.62 -26.19 -6.59
C ILE A 25 -14.64 -25.18 -7.16
N GLU A 26 -15.73 -24.85 -6.45
CA GLU A 26 -16.80 -23.98 -6.97
C GLU A 26 -17.24 -22.85 -6.02
N GLU A 27 -16.29 -22.18 -5.36
CA GLU A 27 -16.61 -20.85 -4.81
C GLU A 27 -16.67 -19.81 -5.94
N SER A 28 -17.60 -18.85 -5.85
CA SER A 28 -17.64 -17.72 -6.79
C SER A 28 -16.33 -16.92 -6.70
N PRO A 29 -15.87 -16.28 -7.79
CA PRO A 29 -14.55 -15.64 -7.83
C PRO A 29 -14.29 -14.62 -6.69
N ASP A 30 -15.32 -13.85 -6.31
CA ASP A 30 -15.28 -12.92 -5.18
C ASP A 30 -15.06 -13.65 -3.84
N LYS A 31 -15.74 -14.78 -3.62
CA LYS A 31 -15.59 -15.60 -2.42
C LYS A 31 -14.22 -16.25 -2.34
N MET A 32 -13.64 -16.67 -3.47
CA MET A 32 -12.28 -17.21 -3.51
C MET A 32 -11.26 -16.16 -3.02
N VAL A 33 -11.37 -14.91 -3.49
CA VAL A 33 -10.50 -13.81 -3.05
C VAL A 33 -10.68 -13.55 -1.55
N ARG A 34 -11.93 -13.40 -1.10
CA ARG A 34 -12.26 -13.16 0.31
C ARG A 34 -11.73 -14.26 1.23
N ALA A 35 -11.99 -15.52 0.90
CA ALA A 35 -11.53 -16.68 1.67
C ALA A 35 -9.99 -16.77 1.68
N GLY A 36 -9.34 -16.50 0.54
CA GLY A 36 -7.88 -16.50 0.44
C GLY A 36 -7.24 -15.40 1.29
N MET A 37 -7.77 -14.17 1.23
CA MET A 37 -7.28 -13.05 2.03
C MET A 37 -7.54 -13.27 3.53
N GLN A 38 -8.71 -13.79 3.91
CA GLN A 38 -9.00 -14.15 5.28
C GLN A 38 -8.01 -15.21 5.79
N ARG A 39 -7.77 -16.27 5.01
CA ARG A 39 -6.81 -17.33 5.32
C ARG A 39 -5.39 -16.78 5.47
N MET A 40 -4.96 -15.86 4.61
CA MET A 40 -3.68 -15.19 4.70
C MET A 40 -3.52 -14.40 6.01
N MET A 41 -4.60 -13.83 6.54
CA MET A 41 -4.56 -13.09 7.82
C MET A 41 -4.61 -14.01 9.05
N THR A 42 -5.33 -15.14 8.97
CA THR A 42 -5.61 -15.98 10.15
C THR A 42 -4.74 -17.22 10.25
N GLU A 43 -4.42 -17.87 9.13
CA GLU A 43 -3.73 -19.17 9.08
C GLU A 43 -2.34 -19.04 8.45
N ASP A 44 -2.27 -18.49 7.25
CA ASP A 44 -1.06 -18.36 6.44
C ASP A 44 -0.41 -16.99 6.67
N ASN A 45 -0.26 -16.61 7.93
CA ASN A 45 0.01 -15.22 8.35
C ASN A 45 1.46 -14.91 8.71
N GLN A 46 2.37 -15.79 8.27
CA GLN A 46 3.81 -15.70 8.46
C GLN A 46 4.50 -16.14 7.16
N PHE A 47 5.14 -15.21 6.46
CA PHE A 47 5.74 -15.49 5.15
C PHE A 47 6.81 -14.46 4.79
N ASN A 48 7.76 -14.85 3.95
CA ASN A 48 8.56 -13.91 3.19
C ASN A 48 7.84 -13.57 1.88
N PHE A 49 8.25 -12.49 1.22
CA PHE A 49 7.76 -12.20 -0.12
C PHE A 49 8.85 -11.62 -0.99
N THR A 50 8.71 -11.85 -2.30
CA THR A 50 9.55 -11.28 -3.34
C THR A 50 8.65 -10.71 -4.43
N GLY A 51 9.07 -9.63 -5.06
CA GLY A 51 8.24 -8.90 -5.99
C GLY A 51 9.04 -7.95 -6.85
N THR A 52 8.37 -7.31 -7.80
CA THR A 52 8.99 -6.34 -8.70
C THR A 52 7.95 -5.32 -9.12
N VAL A 53 8.31 -4.04 -9.11
CA VAL A 53 7.59 -2.98 -9.80
C VAL A 53 8.33 -2.66 -11.09
N LYS A 54 7.60 -2.71 -12.21
CA LYS A 54 8.07 -2.26 -13.53
C LYS A 54 7.28 -1.03 -13.94
N LEU A 55 7.99 -0.06 -14.50
CA LEU A 55 7.42 1.18 -15.03
C LEU A 55 7.67 1.19 -16.53
N GLU A 56 6.60 1.18 -17.32
CA GLU A 56 6.68 1.23 -18.78
C GLU A 56 6.03 2.52 -19.28
N LEU A 57 6.73 3.24 -20.15
CA LEU A 57 6.15 4.39 -20.85
C LEU A 57 5.26 3.89 -21.99
N GLY A 58 4.01 4.34 -22.00
CA GLY A 58 3.07 4.08 -23.09
C GLY A 58 3.53 4.71 -24.40
N ASN A 59 3.01 4.16 -25.51
CA ASN A 59 3.37 4.58 -26.86
C ASN A 59 3.02 6.07 -27.08
N GLN A 60 3.98 6.87 -27.55
CA GLN A 60 3.83 8.33 -27.72
C GLN A 60 3.13 8.73 -29.04
N ALA A 61 2.73 7.76 -29.86
CA ALA A 61 2.08 8.00 -31.14
C ALA A 61 0.62 8.45 -30.92
N GLY A 62 0.36 9.74 -31.10
CA GLY A 62 -0.99 10.32 -31.04
C GLY A 62 -1.15 11.56 -30.17
N VAL A 63 -0.13 11.96 -29.39
CA VAL A 63 -0.12 13.28 -28.73
C VAL A 63 0.27 14.32 -29.78
N ASN A 64 -0.67 14.67 -30.66
CA ASN A 64 -0.56 15.91 -31.41
C ASN A 64 -0.39 17.02 -30.38
N ALA A 65 0.70 17.78 -30.52
CA ALA A 65 0.83 19.09 -29.89
C ALA A 65 -0.27 19.98 -30.48
N ALA A 66 -1.50 19.80 -30.00
CA ALA A 66 -2.51 20.82 -30.15
C ALA A 66 -2.08 21.93 -29.18
N ASP A 67 -1.57 23.01 -29.75
CA ASP A 67 -1.47 24.32 -29.13
C ASP A 67 -2.73 24.56 -28.29
N LYS A 68 -2.63 24.34 -26.98
CA LYS A 68 -3.56 24.97 -26.04
C LYS A 68 -2.88 26.24 -25.60
N SER A 69 -3.41 27.34 -26.13
CA SER A 69 -2.95 28.68 -25.91
C SER A 69 -2.59 28.93 -24.45
N THR A 70 -1.45 29.56 -24.27
CA THR A 70 -1.12 30.45 -23.15
C THR A 70 -2.16 31.56 -23.07
N ASP A 71 -3.33 31.26 -22.51
CA ASP A 71 -4.32 32.26 -22.11
C ASP A 71 -4.64 32.13 -20.63
N VAL A 72 -3.61 32.23 -19.78
CA VAL A 72 -3.78 32.80 -18.45
C VAL A 72 -2.48 33.54 -18.13
N ILE A 73 -2.61 34.82 -17.77
CA ILE A 73 -1.53 35.78 -17.47
C ILE A 73 -0.93 36.48 -18.70
N ALA A 74 -1.77 37.16 -19.48
CA ALA A 74 -1.34 38.27 -20.34
C ALA A 74 -2.06 39.56 -19.91
N HIS A 75 -1.73 40.05 -18.71
CA HIS A 75 -2.02 41.44 -18.37
C HIS A 75 -0.76 42.12 -17.81
N GLN A 76 -0.30 43.08 -18.60
CA GLN A 76 0.65 44.17 -18.32
C GLN A 76 2.14 43.81 -18.22
N ALA A 77 2.82 43.86 -19.37
CA ALA A 77 4.08 44.60 -19.52
C ALA A 77 4.36 44.86 -21.01
N SER A 78 4.58 46.13 -21.36
CA SER A 78 4.85 46.61 -22.71
C SER A 78 6.23 46.21 -23.24
N ASP A 79 6.31 45.98 -24.55
CA ASP A 79 7.43 46.24 -25.47
C ASP A 79 8.85 46.04 -24.90
N ALA A 80 9.16 44.80 -24.52
CA ALA A 80 10.51 44.24 -24.44
C ALA A 80 10.50 42.69 -24.49
N SER A 81 9.41 42.07 -24.95
CA SER A 81 9.03 40.69 -24.61
C SER A 81 9.31 39.63 -25.68
N GLU A 82 9.69 39.99 -26.91
CA GLU A 82 9.87 38.97 -27.97
C GLU A 82 11.14 38.12 -27.76
N GLU A 83 12.31 38.72 -27.49
CA GLU A 83 13.56 37.96 -27.28
C GLU A 83 13.61 37.16 -25.95
N LEU A 84 12.94 37.63 -24.89
CA LEU A 84 12.86 36.91 -23.61
C LEU A 84 11.86 35.73 -23.65
N SER A 85 10.82 35.83 -24.49
CA SER A 85 9.81 34.76 -24.65
C SER A 85 10.33 33.56 -25.44
N GLU A 86 11.20 33.77 -26.43
CA GLU A 86 11.83 32.68 -27.19
C GLU A 86 12.86 31.92 -26.33
N VAL A 87 13.63 32.63 -25.49
CA VAL A 87 14.61 32.02 -24.59
C VAL A 87 13.94 31.22 -23.46
N GLU A 88 12.83 31.71 -22.89
CA GLU A 88 12.02 30.91 -21.95
C GLU A 88 11.41 29.68 -22.64
N SER A 89 10.85 29.84 -23.84
CA SER A 89 10.24 28.75 -24.63
C SER A 89 11.24 27.63 -24.95
N ASP A 90 12.46 27.97 -25.35
CA ASP A 90 13.50 27.00 -25.67
C ASP A 90 14.10 26.33 -24.42
N TYR A 91 14.19 27.05 -23.30
CA TYR A 91 14.56 26.47 -22.00
C TYR A 91 13.55 25.40 -21.56
N TYR A 92 12.24 25.70 -21.63
CA TYR A 92 11.19 24.73 -21.28
C TYR A 92 11.15 23.55 -22.26
N LYS A 93 11.37 23.75 -23.56
CA LYS A 93 11.49 22.65 -24.53
C LYS A 93 12.67 21.73 -24.22
N GLN A 94 13.85 22.29 -23.93
CA GLN A 94 15.03 21.50 -23.56
C GLN A 94 14.81 20.72 -22.26
N GLN A 95 14.19 21.34 -21.26
CA GLN A 95 13.83 20.67 -20.01
C GLN A 95 12.86 19.50 -20.27
N MET A 96 11.85 19.69 -21.13
CA MET A 96 10.87 18.67 -21.47
C MET A 96 11.47 17.51 -22.28
N GLU A 97 12.42 17.75 -23.18
CA GLU A 97 13.18 16.69 -23.83
C GLU A 97 14.09 15.92 -22.86
N SER A 98 14.63 16.59 -21.85
CA SER A 98 15.47 15.93 -20.84
C SER A 98 14.65 15.01 -19.92
N VAL A 99 13.46 15.43 -19.48
CA VAL A 99 12.54 14.59 -18.68
C VAL A 99 12.09 13.36 -19.46
N ASN A 100 11.69 13.54 -20.73
CA ASN A 100 11.30 12.40 -21.58
C ASN A 100 12.47 11.44 -21.83
N ARG A 101 13.70 11.95 -22.00
CA ARG A 101 14.92 11.12 -22.10
C ARG A 101 15.19 10.34 -20.82
N VAL A 102 15.12 10.99 -19.65
CA VAL A 102 15.30 10.34 -18.34
C VAL A 102 14.26 9.24 -18.14
N MET A 103 13.00 9.50 -18.45
CA MET A 103 11.93 8.52 -18.31
C MET A 103 12.08 7.34 -19.29
N GLY A 104 12.59 7.60 -20.51
CA GLY A 104 12.96 6.56 -21.46
C GLY A 104 14.14 5.68 -21.02
N ILE A 105 15.06 6.22 -20.21
CA ILE A 105 16.13 5.45 -19.56
C ILE A 105 15.55 4.64 -18.40
N ILE A 106 14.68 5.24 -17.58
CA ILE A 106 14.02 4.58 -16.45
C ILE A 106 13.24 3.35 -16.95
N SER A 107 12.44 3.48 -18.00
CA SER A 107 11.60 2.36 -18.48
C SER A 107 12.38 1.17 -19.04
N LYS A 108 13.63 1.36 -19.49
CA LYS A 108 14.45 0.30 -20.09
C LYS A 108 15.47 -0.30 -19.12
N SER A 109 15.92 0.48 -18.15
CA SER A 109 17.10 0.15 -17.34
C SER A 109 16.83 0.21 -15.85
N VAL A 110 15.67 0.69 -15.39
CA VAL A 110 15.31 0.71 -13.97
C VAL A 110 14.29 -0.39 -13.68
N SER A 111 14.55 -1.13 -12.60
CA SER A 111 13.60 -2.03 -11.97
C SER A 111 13.54 -1.71 -10.48
N ILE A 112 12.39 -1.99 -9.86
CA ILE A 112 12.27 -1.90 -8.41
C ILE A 112 11.93 -3.29 -7.85
N PRO A 113 12.93 -4.18 -7.66
CA PRO A 113 12.72 -5.38 -6.86
C PRO A 113 12.24 -4.99 -5.46
N VAL A 114 11.33 -5.78 -4.93
CA VAL A 114 10.84 -5.61 -3.55
C VAL A 114 10.93 -6.95 -2.86
N THR A 115 11.54 -6.99 -1.69
CA THR A 115 11.56 -8.18 -0.83
C THR A 115 11.08 -7.84 0.55
N GLY A 116 10.70 -8.83 1.34
CA GLY A 116 10.32 -8.56 2.71
C GLY A 116 9.82 -9.76 3.48
N ALA A 117 9.27 -9.46 4.64
CA ALA A 117 8.83 -10.43 5.63
C ALA A 117 7.58 -9.93 6.35
N VAL A 118 6.64 -10.83 6.61
CA VAL A 118 5.41 -10.56 7.33
C VAL A 118 5.24 -11.59 8.44
N ASP A 119 4.97 -11.11 9.64
CA ASP A 119 4.65 -11.90 10.82
C ASP A 119 3.49 -11.23 11.55
N ILE A 120 2.26 -11.50 11.09
CA ILE A 120 1.04 -10.85 11.60
C ILE A 120 0.84 -11.20 13.08
N LYS A 121 1.18 -12.42 13.50
CA LYS A 121 1.08 -12.86 14.90
C LYS A 121 1.92 -12.00 15.84
N LYS A 122 3.09 -11.56 15.38
CA LYS A 122 3.96 -10.65 16.14
C LYS A 122 3.76 -9.18 15.76
N GLY A 123 2.82 -8.85 14.88
CA GLY A 123 2.57 -7.48 14.43
C GLY A 123 3.78 -6.86 13.73
N ARG A 124 4.56 -7.64 12.96
CA ARG A 124 5.78 -7.15 12.30
C ARG A 124 5.69 -7.30 10.78
N VAL A 125 6.10 -6.26 10.08
CA VAL A 125 6.23 -6.24 8.62
C VAL A 125 7.56 -5.58 8.26
N GLU A 126 8.24 -6.13 7.27
CA GLU A 126 9.41 -5.53 6.64
C GLU A 126 9.21 -5.48 5.14
N VAL A 127 9.56 -4.34 4.54
CA VAL A 127 9.54 -4.10 3.11
C VAL A 127 10.86 -3.48 2.70
N ILE A 128 11.52 -4.08 1.71
CA ILE A 128 12.83 -3.67 1.22
C ILE A 128 12.70 -3.42 -0.28
N PRO A 129 12.30 -2.20 -0.70
CA PRO A 129 12.41 -1.78 -2.09
C PRO A 129 13.89 -1.57 -2.44
N GLU A 130 14.26 -2.00 -3.64
CA GLU A 130 15.56 -1.82 -4.23
C GLU A 130 15.41 -0.97 -5.50
N PHE A 131 15.89 0.27 -5.52
CA PHE A 131 16.01 1.02 -6.77
C PHE A 131 17.22 0.49 -7.53
N ARG A 132 16.99 -0.27 -8.59
CA ARG A 132 18.05 -0.92 -9.37
C ARG A 132 18.08 -0.38 -10.79
N TYR A 133 19.16 0.34 -11.12
CA TYR A 133 19.51 0.74 -12.48
C TYR A 133 20.60 -0.19 -13.04
N GLU A 134 20.34 -0.80 -14.20
CA GLU A 134 21.26 -1.70 -14.86
C GLU A 134 21.39 -1.37 -16.36
N ASN A 135 22.64 -1.25 -16.82
CA ASN A 135 23.01 -1.05 -18.22
C ASN A 135 24.28 -1.86 -18.52
N LYS A 136 24.68 -1.99 -19.79
CA LYS A 136 25.68 -2.96 -20.31
C LYS A 136 26.93 -3.13 -19.44
N ASN A 137 27.42 -2.07 -18.79
CA ASN A 137 28.59 -2.09 -17.89
C ASN A 137 28.38 -1.26 -16.60
N ALA A 138 27.14 -0.99 -16.19
CA ALA A 138 26.84 -0.17 -15.02
C ALA A 138 25.69 -0.77 -14.22
N LEU A 139 25.91 -0.97 -12.92
CA LEU A 139 24.88 -1.37 -11.96
C LEU A 139 24.91 -0.38 -10.80
N ILE A 140 23.77 0.26 -10.54
CA ILE A 140 23.53 1.08 -9.36
C ILE A 140 22.33 0.50 -8.64
N SER A 141 22.48 0.20 -7.35
CA SER A 141 21.43 -0.38 -6.53
C SER A 141 21.38 0.32 -5.17
N TYR A 142 20.20 0.84 -4.81
CA TYR A 142 19.93 1.41 -3.50
C TYR A 142 18.78 0.67 -2.85
N LYS A 143 18.99 0.14 -1.66
CA LYS A 143 17.95 -0.50 -0.85
C LYS A 143 17.48 0.45 0.23
N PHE A 144 16.18 0.49 0.46
CA PHE A 144 15.57 1.29 1.53
C PHE A 144 14.74 0.41 2.46
N PRO A 145 15.37 -0.46 3.27
CA PRO A 145 14.65 -1.29 4.23
C PRO A 145 13.74 -0.47 5.15
N VAL A 146 12.47 -0.88 5.26
CA VAL A 146 11.48 -0.33 6.17
C VAL A 146 10.91 -1.45 7.05
N HIS A 147 10.91 -1.25 8.35
CA HIS A 147 10.34 -2.16 9.34
C HIS A 147 9.18 -1.48 10.07
N ILE A 148 8.04 -2.15 10.14
CA ILE A 148 6.83 -1.69 10.83
C ILE A 148 6.56 -2.66 11.97
N ASP A 149 6.50 -2.12 13.18
CA ASP A 149 6.05 -2.82 14.39
C ASP A 149 4.71 -2.21 14.81
N PHE A 150 3.64 -2.95 14.53
CA PHE A 150 2.27 -2.57 14.87
C PHE A 150 2.02 -2.57 16.37
N ASN A 151 2.66 -3.45 17.15
CA ASN A 151 2.43 -3.52 18.60
C ASN A 151 2.94 -2.26 19.31
N ASN A 152 4.06 -1.72 18.83
CA ASN A 152 4.68 -0.52 19.36
C ASN A 152 4.30 0.77 18.59
N LEU A 153 3.48 0.65 17.54
CA LEU A 153 3.16 1.72 16.58
C LEU A 153 4.41 2.50 16.18
N SER A 154 5.38 1.75 15.68
CA SER A 154 6.68 2.30 15.29
C SER A 154 7.05 1.85 13.89
N VAL A 155 7.67 2.77 13.16
CA VAL A 155 8.23 2.57 11.84
C VAL A 155 9.72 2.89 11.93
N TYR A 156 10.52 1.98 11.41
CA TYR A 156 11.96 2.14 11.30
C TYR A 156 12.35 2.12 9.83
N MET A 157 13.31 2.94 9.46
CA MET A 157 13.86 3.00 8.12
C MET A 157 15.37 2.99 8.19
N ASP A 158 15.99 2.15 7.37
CA ASP A 158 17.41 2.26 7.07
C ASP A 158 17.60 3.22 5.89
N ALA A 159 18.07 4.43 6.20
CA ALA A 159 18.37 5.47 5.22
C ALA A 159 19.89 5.63 4.99
N SER A 160 20.72 4.74 5.54
CA SER A 160 22.19 4.82 5.47
C SER A 160 22.72 4.94 4.03
N ALA A 161 21.99 4.37 3.07
CA ALA A 161 22.27 4.46 1.65
C ALA A 161 22.35 5.91 1.10
N ILE A 162 21.68 6.87 1.76
CA ILE A 162 21.65 8.28 1.35
C ILE A 162 22.16 9.24 2.44
N THR A 163 22.03 8.88 3.73
CA THR A 163 22.39 9.80 4.82
C THR A 163 23.89 10.01 4.94
N ASN A 164 24.72 9.07 4.50
CA ASN A 164 26.18 9.23 4.53
C ASN A 164 26.66 10.52 3.83
N LEU A 165 26.02 10.94 2.74
CA LEU A 165 26.38 12.18 2.04
C LEU A 165 25.99 13.43 2.84
N SER A 166 24.78 13.45 3.41
CA SER A 166 24.33 14.56 4.25
C SER A 166 25.09 14.62 5.58
N ASP A 167 25.45 13.47 6.14
CA ASP A 167 26.13 13.35 7.43
C ASP A 167 27.54 13.97 7.36
N ILE A 168 28.28 13.77 6.25
CA ILE A 168 29.57 14.43 6.03
C ILE A 168 29.44 15.97 6.09
N THR A 169 28.39 16.52 5.47
CA THR A 169 28.16 17.97 5.48
C THR A 169 27.62 18.50 6.81
N ASN A 170 26.87 17.66 7.53
CA ASN A 170 26.26 18.01 8.81
C ASN A 170 27.20 17.80 9.99
N GLU A 171 28.22 16.97 9.89
CA GLU A 171 29.16 16.69 10.99
C GLU A 171 29.82 17.96 11.52
N GLN A 172 30.18 18.88 10.62
CA GLN A 172 30.82 20.16 10.98
C GLN A 172 29.83 21.21 11.51
N SER A 173 28.58 21.18 11.04
CA SER A 173 27.59 22.25 11.29
C SER A 173 26.60 21.90 12.40
N ASN A 174 26.21 20.62 12.51
CA ASN A 174 25.34 20.11 13.56
C ASN A 174 25.52 18.58 13.76
N PRO A 175 26.49 18.14 14.59
CA PRO A 175 26.77 16.72 14.80
C PRO A 175 25.61 15.93 15.43
N GLN A 176 24.59 16.61 15.99
CA GLN A 176 23.39 15.95 16.53
C GLN A 176 22.38 15.51 15.44
N LEU A 177 22.57 15.99 14.19
CA LEU A 177 21.78 15.61 13.02
C LEU A 177 22.39 14.45 12.22
N VAL A 178 23.61 14.04 12.54
CA VAL A 178 24.27 12.89 11.89
C VAL A 178 23.49 11.61 12.21
N ILE A 179 23.03 10.89 11.19
CA ILE A 179 22.27 9.63 11.38
C ILE A 179 23.25 8.46 11.55
N GLY A 180 24.27 8.39 10.70
CA GLY A 180 25.28 7.32 10.67
C GLY A 180 24.67 5.98 10.29
N GLU A 181 25.16 4.91 10.90
CA GLU A 181 24.66 3.53 10.69
C GLU A 181 23.37 3.21 11.48
N ARG A 182 22.70 4.23 12.03
CA ARG A 182 21.51 4.05 12.86
C ARG A 182 20.23 4.08 12.03
N TYR A 183 19.21 3.37 12.49
CA TYR A 183 17.89 3.46 11.87
C TYR A 183 17.22 4.79 12.21
N ILE A 184 16.47 5.34 11.25
CA ILE A 184 15.50 6.40 11.52
C ILE A 184 14.27 5.76 12.15
N GLN A 185 13.80 6.31 13.27
CA GLN A 185 12.59 5.83 13.95
C GLN A 185 11.51 6.93 13.99
N LEU A 186 10.30 6.54 13.61
CA LEU A 186 9.06 7.25 13.86
C LEU A 186 8.22 6.37 14.78
N ALA A 187 8.04 6.78 16.03
CA ALA A 187 7.30 6.01 17.02
C ALA A 187 6.46 6.92 17.90
N LEU A 188 5.27 6.45 18.26
CA LEU A 188 4.45 7.07 19.30
C LEU A 188 5.13 6.92 20.69
N PRO A 189 4.97 7.90 21.60
CA PRO A 189 5.42 7.77 22.97
C PRO A 189 4.83 6.50 23.64
N GLN A 190 5.69 5.72 24.31
CA GLN A 190 5.31 4.40 24.83
C GLN A 190 4.23 4.46 25.92
N ASP A 191 4.20 5.54 26.70
CA ASP A 191 3.13 5.85 27.64
C ASP A 191 1.77 5.93 26.93
N ARG A 192 1.70 6.53 25.73
CA ARG A 192 0.47 6.58 24.94
C ARG A 192 0.12 5.22 24.33
N VAL A 193 1.11 4.51 23.79
CA VAL A 193 0.89 3.23 23.10
C VAL A 193 0.30 2.17 24.04
N GLN A 194 0.75 2.11 25.30
CA GLN A 194 0.27 1.13 26.28
C GLN A 194 -1.24 1.24 26.56
N HIS A 195 -1.80 2.45 26.43
CA HIS A 195 -3.22 2.71 26.60
C HIS A 195 -4.03 2.46 25.33
N LEU A 196 -3.43 2.11 24.19
CA LEU A 196 -4.19 1.87 22.96
C LEU A 196 -4.60 0.39 22.82
N PRO A 197 -5.87 0.10 22.43
CA PRO A 197 -6.36 -1.25 22.19
C PRO A 197 -5.92 -1.80 20.82
N ILE A 198 -4.61 -1.81 20.56
CA ILE A 198 -4.02 -2.28 19.29
C ILE A 198 -4.31 -3.75 19.02
N ALA A 199 -4.28 -4.60 20.05
CA ALA A 199 -4.58 -6.01 19.88
C ALA A 199 -6.02 -6.25 19.38
N ASP A 200 -6.99 -5.45 19.86
CA ASP A 200 -8.38 -5.52 19.42
C ASP A 200 -8.55 -5.00 17.99
N LEU A 201 -7.80 -3.94 17.63
CA LEU A 201 -7.74 -3.43 16.26
C LEU A 201 -7.20 -4.51 15.30
N LEU A 202 -6.05 -5.12 15.62
CA LEU A 202 -5.43 -6.17 14.81
C LEU A 202 -6.32 -7.40 14.68
N LYS A 203 -7.01 -7.80 15.76
CA LYS A 203 -7.98 -8.90 15.75
C LYS A 203 -9.19 -8.61 14.84
N SER A 204 -9.50 -7.35 14.61
CA SER A 204 -10.63 -6.91 13.77
C SER A 204 -10.27 -6.83 12.28
N LEU A 205 -8.97 -6.77 11.93
CA LEU A 205 -8.51 -6.65 10.55
C LEU A 205 -9.03 -7.72 9.59
N PRO A 206 -9.05 -9.03 9.93
CA PRO A 206 -9.52 -10.05 8.98
C PRO A 206 -10.97 -9.83 8.56
N LYS A 207 -11.83 -9.45 9.50
CA LYS A 207 -13.23 -9.11 9.20
C LYS A 207 -13.33 -7.82 8.38
N ALA A 208 -12.56 -6.80 8.72
CA ALA A 208 -12.60 -5.55 7.99
C ALA A 208 -12.17 -5.68 6.53
N ILE A 209 -11.12 -6.48 6.26
CA ILE A 209 -10.67 -6.79 4.89
C ILE A 209 -11.77 -7.54 4.14
N ASP A 210 -12.42 -8.51 4.79
CA ASP A 210 -13.55 -9.24 4.21
C ASP A 210 -14.73 -8.31 3.86
N ASP A 211 -15.11 -7.42 4.79
CA ASP A 211 -16.17 -6.43 4.59
C ASP A 211 -15.82 -5.44 3.46
N GLY A 212 -14.53 -5.08 3.31
CA GLY A 212 -14.02 -4.29 2.20
C GLY A 212 -14.28 -4.93 0.84
N TYR A 213 -13.92 -6.21 0.68
CA TYR A 213 -14.20 -6.95 -0.56
C TYR A 213 -15.69 -7.22 -0.76
N ALA A 214 -16.44 -7.47 0.32
CA ALA A 214 -17.88 -7.69 0.27
C ALA A 214 -18.66 -6.45 -0.21
N ALA A 215 -18.09 -5.25 -0.07
CA ALA A 215 -18.68 -4.02 -0.59
C ALA A 215 -18.57 -3.90 -2.12
N ILE A 216 -17.72 -4.71 -2.77
CA ILE A 216 -17.54 -4.71 -4.21
C ILE A 216 -18.51 -5.70 -4.86
N GLU A 217 -19.08 -5.31 -5.99
CA GLU A 217 -19.99 -6.17 -6.74
C GLU A 217 -19.27 -7.42 -7.24
N SER A 218 -19.89 -8.59 -7.10
CA SER A 218 -19.28 -9.86 -7.47
C SER A 218 -18.90 -9.93 -8.96
N GLY A 219 -19.60 -9.20 -9.82
CA GLY A 219 -19.31 -9.08 -11.25
C GLY A 219 -17.95 -8.42 -11.58
N ALA A 220 -17.31 -7.74 -10.63
CA ALA A 220 -15.96 -7.21 -10.81
C ALA A 220 -14.89 -8.32 -10.75
N PHE A 221 -15.24 -9.51 -10.26
CA PHE A 221 -14.36 -10.65 -10.10
C PHE A 221 -14.66 -11.72 -11.15
N SER A 222 -13.62 -12.22 -11.80
CA SER A 222 -13.73 -13.23 -12.84
C SER A 222 -12.65 -14.30 -12.67
N LYS A 223 -13.04 -15.57 -12.80
CA LYS A 223 -12.07 -16.66 -12.89
C LYS A 223 -11.51 -16.67 -14.31
N VAL A 224 -10.19 -16.65 -14.43
CA VAL A 224 -9.49 -16.59 -15.72
C VAL A 224 -8.48 -17.73 -15.82
N ALA A 225 -7.97 -17.99 -17.03
CA ALA A 225 -6.85 -18.90 -17.21
C ALA A 225 -5.61 -18.38 -16.47
N VAL A 226 -4.85 -19.29 -15.87
CA VAL A 226 -3.61 -18.96 -15.16
C VAL A 226 -2.57 -18.45 -16.18
N ASP A 227 -2.11 -17.22 -16.00
CA ASP A 227 -1.09 -16.58 -16.84
C ASP A 227 0.33 -17.09 -16.55
N GLU A 228 1.33 -16.64 -17.31
CA GLU A 228 2.72 -17.10 -17.16
C GLU A 228 3.31 -16.81 -15.77
N PHE A 229 2.96 -15.69 -15.15
CA PHE A 229 3.40 -15.39 -13.79
C PHE A 229 2.78 -16.39 -12.81
N GLY A 230 1.47 -16.61 -12.89
CA GLY A 230 0.78 -17.62 -12.08
C GLY A 230 1.30 -19.04 -12.28
N LYS A 231 1.66 -19.42 -13.51
CA LYS A 231 2.29 -20.72 -13.81
C LYS A 231 3.66 -20.85 -13.13
N GLY A 232 4.45 -19.78 -13.11
CA GLY A 232 5.72 -19.73 -12.38
C GLY A 232 5.56 -19.91 -10.88
N LEU A 233 4.40 -19.53 -10.32
CA LEU A 233 4.03 -19.79 -8.92
C LEU A 233 3.41 -21.18 -8.70
N GLU A 234 3.29 -22.01 -9.73
CA GLU A 234 2.53 -23.27 -9.71
C GLU A 234 1.05 -23.13 -9.36
N ALA A 235 0.46 -21.95 -9.58
CA ALA A 235 -0.92 -21.64 -9.26
C ALA A 235 -1.90 -22.56 -10.00
N LYS A 236 -2.94 -22.99 -9.30
CA LYS A 236 -4.01 -23.85 -9.84
C LYS A 236 -5.23 -23.07 -10.29
N SER A 237 -5.40 -21.86 -9.78
CA SER A 237 -6.45 -20.96 -10.21
C SER A 237 -6.01 -19.50 -10.13
N GLN A 238 -6.58 -18.69 -10.99
CA GLN A 238 -6.40 -17.25 -11.01
C GLN A 238 -7.78 -16.57 -10.97
N VAL A 239 -7.89 -15.56 -10.10
CA VAL A 239 -9.04 -14.65 -10.09
C VAL A 239 -8.57 -13.27 -10.48
N ARG A 240 -9.18 -12.71 -11.52
CA ARG A 240 -9.01 -11.33 -11.94
C ARG A 240 -10.08 -10.46 -11.30
N PHE A 241 -9.66 -9.42 -10.59
CA PHE A 241 -10.48 -8.35 -10.09
C PHE A 241 -10.22 -7.10 -10.93
N ASN A 242 -11.20 -6.72 -11.75
CA ASN A 242 -11.17 -5.48 -12.52
C ASN A 242 -11.74 -4.37 -11.64
N SER A 243 -10.85 -3.60 -11.02
CA SER A 243 -11.21 -2.48 -10.15
C SER A 243 -11.15 -1.16 -10.90
N THR A 244 -11.65 -0.13 -10.25
CA THR A 244 -11.40 1.27 -10.59
C THR A 244 -10.95 1.99 -9.32
N TYR A 245 -10.50 3.23 -9.46
CA TYR A 245 -10.21 4.04 -8.27
C TYR A 245 -11.45 4.21 -7.37
N ALA A 246 -12.63 4.43 -7.96
CA ALA A 246 -13.89 4.54 -7.20
C ALA A 246 -14.24 3.25 -6.45
N MET A 247 -14.02 2.08 -7.05
CA MET A 247 -14.17 0.79 -6.35
C MET A 247 -13.15 0.62 -5.23
N SER A 248 -11.91 1.08 -5.44
CA SER A 248 -10.86 1.04 -4.40
C SER A 248 -11.24 1.91 -3.20
N LEU A 249 -11.77 3.11 -3.42
CA LEU A 249 -12.33 3.94 -2.35
C LEU A 249 -13.50 3.26 -1.63
N LYS A 250 -14.40 2.60 -2.36
CA LYS A 250 -15.52 1.86 -1.77
C LYS A 250 -15.03 0.74 -0.85
N TYR A 251 -14.00 0.01 -1.29
CA TYR A 251 -13.32 -1.00 -0.48
C TYR A 251 -12.73 -0.37 0.79
N ASP A 252 -11.93 0.70 0.66
CA ASP A 252 -11.25 1.35 1.79
C ASP A 252 -12.24 1.88 2.83
N VAL A 253 -13.31 2.55 2.38
CA VAL A 253 -14.36 3.06 3.26
C VAL A 253 -15.06 1.93 4.00
N ALA A 254 -15.45 0.85 3.31
CA ALA A 254 -16.11 -0.29 3.96
C ALA A 254 -15.21 -1.00 4.98
N MET A 255 -13.92 -1.17 4.65
CA MET A 255 -12.93 -1.73 5.57
C MET A 255 -12.77 -0.85 6.82
N LEU A 256 -12.58 0.45 6.65
CA LEU A 256 -12.39 1.38 7.77
C LEU A 256 -13.66 1.52 8.62
N GLN A 257 -14.85 1.53 8.01
CA GLN A 257 -16.13 1.50 8.74
C GLN A 257 -16.28 0.23 9.57
N SER A 258 -15.89 -0.93 9.05
CA SER A 258 -15.87 -2.19 9.79
C SER A 258 -14.95 -2.12 11.01
N LEU A 259 -13.73 -1.56 10.84
CA LEU A 259 -12.81 -1.34 11.96
C LEU A 259 -13.40 -0.39 13.02
N SER A 260 -13.99 0.73 12.59
CA SER A 260 -14.65 1.68 13.50
C SER A 260 -15.76 1.00 14.30
N GLN A 261 -16.61 0.22 13.64
CA GLN A 261 -17.69 -0.52 14.29
C GLN A 261 -17.16 -1.57 15.28
N ALA A 262 -16.11 -2.31 14.91
CA ALA A 262 -15.49 -3.30 15.79
C ALA A 262 -14.91 -2.64 17.05
N LEU A 263 -14.24 -1.50 16.92
CA LEU A 263 -13.75 -0.72 18.05
C LEU A 263 -14.89 -0.20 18.94
N LYS A 264 -16.01 0.27 18.36
CA LYS A 264 -17.19 0.71 19.11
C LYS A 264 -17.82 -0.44 19.90
N GLN A 265 -17.93 -1.62 19.29
CA GLN A 265 -18.41 -2.83 19.97
C GLN A 265 -17.48 -3.27 21.10
N ALA A 266 -16.16 -3.24 20.87
CA ALA A 266 -15.18 -3.56 21.91
C ALA A 266 -15.25 -2.56 23.08
N ALA A 267 -15.33 -1.26 22.80
CA ALA A 267 -15.49 -0.21 23.81
C ALA A 267 -16.76 -0.39 24.66
N SER A 268 -17.88 -0.81 24.07
CA SER A 268 -19.14 -1.06 24.80
C SER A 268 -19.06 -2.23 25.79
N LYS A 269 -18.05 -3.10 25.64
CA LYS A 269 -17.77 -4.26 26.50
C LYS A 269 -16.55 -4.03 27.40
N ALA A 270 -15.92 -2.86 27.31
CA ALA A 270 -14.75 -2.50 28.08
C ALA A 270 -15.12 -2.17 29.54
N GLY A 271 -14.17 -2.37 30.48
CA GLY A 271 -14.35 -2.12 31.91
C GLY A 271 -14.46 -3.38 32.77
N SER A 272 -15.37 -4.32 32.46
CA SER A 272 -15.61 -5.49 33.34
C SER A 272 -14.63 -6.65 33.12
N ASP A 273 -14.22 -6.91 31.86
CA ASP A 273 -13.38 -8.05 31.46
C ASP A 273 -12.20 -7.64 30.54
N SER A 274 -11.95 -6.34 30.36
CA SER A 274 -10.90 -5.81 29.48
C SER A 274 -9.86 -5.02 30.27
N LYS A 275 -8.59 -5.11 29.86
CA LYS A 275 -7.51 -4.26 30.37
C LYS A 275 -7.68 -2.78 29.99
N TYR A 276 -8.58 -2.48 29.06
CA TYR A 276 -8.82 -1.14 28.53
C TYR A 276 -10.13 -0.55 29.06
N GLN A 277 -10.15 0.77 29.22
CA GLN A 277 -11.32 1.57 29.51
C GLN A 277 -12.00 2.03 28.21
N PRO A 278 -13.31 2.35 28.20
CA PRO A 278 -13.99 2.84 27.00
C PRO A 278 -13.29 4.04 26.32
N GLN A 279 -12.70 4.94 27.10
CA GLN A 279 -11.95 6.11 26.63
C GLN A 279 -10.68 5.75 25.83
N ASP A 280 -10.06 4.61 26.11
CA ASP A 280 -8.85 4.12 25.43
C ASP A 280 -9.16 3.79 23.96
N TYR A 281 -10.37 3.31 23.68
CA TYR A 281 -10.84 3.02 22.33
C TYR A 281 -11.15 4.30 21.53
N ALA A 282 -11.50 5.41 22.19
CA ALA A 282 -11.90 6.65 21.52
C ALA A 282 -10.77 7.22 20.66
N VAL A 283 -9.50 7.07 21.08
CA VAL A 283 -8.34 7.56 20.31
C VAL A 283 -8.24 6.84 18.97
N LEU A 284 -8.26 5.50 18.97
CA LEU A 284 -8.21 4.72 17.73
C LEU A 284 -9.46 4.94 16.87
N GLN A 285 -10.64 5.05 17.49
CA GLN A 285 -11.88 5.36 16.78
C GLN A 285 -11.79 6.70 16.05
N ASN A 286 -11.30 7.76 16.71
CA ASN A 286 -11.15 9.07 16.09
C ASN A 286 -10.19 9.05 14.89
N ILE A 287 -9.10 8.28 14.99
CA ILE A 287 -8.15 8.10 13.87
C ILE A 287 -8.85 7.38 12.71
N VAL A 288 -9.52 6.26 12.97
CA VAL A 288 -10.22 5.48 11.95
C VAL A 288 -11.36 6.28 11.31
N ASP A 289 -12.19 6.95 12.11
CA ASP A 289 -13.29 7.80 11.63
C ASP A 289 -12.77 9.01 10.82
N GLY A 290 -11.62 9.57 11.22
CA GLY A 290 -10.91 10.58 10.43
C GLY A 290 -10.47 10.07 9.06
N LEU A 291 -9.91 8.86 8.99
CA LEU A 291 -9.56 8.22 7.72
C LEU A 291 -10.80 7.93 6.87
N VAL A 292 -11.90 7.43 7.46
CA VAL A 292 -13.18 7.26 6.75
C VAL A 292 -13.61 8.56 6.10
N SER A 293 -13.53 9.68 6.82
CA SER A 293 -13.88 11.01 6.29
C SER A 293 -13.03 11.40 5.09
N VAL A 294 -11.71 11.17 5.15
CA VAL A 294 -10.80 11.45 4.03
C VAL A 294 -11.16 10.62 2.80
N TYR A 295 -11.30 9.29 2.95
CA TYR A 295 -11.61 8.40 1.82
C TYR A 295 -13.03 8.57 1.27
N SER A 296 -13.99 9.00 2.11
CA SER A 296 -15.35 9.32 1.68
C SER A 296 -15.45 10.65 0.92
N GLY A 297 -14.36 11.43 0.84
CA GLY A 297 -14.30 12.67 0.06
C GLY A 297 -14.62 13.95 0.84
N ASN A 298 -14.62 13.92 2.18
CA ASN A 298 -14.77 15.13 2.99
C ASN A 298 -13.41 15.81 3.22
N ASN A 299 -13.04 16.69 2.27
CA ASN A 299 -12.25 17.93 2.39
C ASN A 299 -11.11 18.02 3.45
N GLY A 300 -10.14 17.09 3.44
CA GLY A 300 -8.92 17.23 4.25
C GLY A 300 -7.61 17.41 3.47
N THR A 301 -7.51 16.88 2.26
CA THR A 301 -6.21 16.70 1.57
C THR A 301 -6.11 17.36 0.20
N ALA A 302 -7.19 18.00 -0.29
CA ALA A 302 -7.27 18.56 -1.64
C ALA A 302 -6.13 19.54 -2.01
N ASN A 303 -5.56 20.23 -1.01
CA ASN A 303 -4.49 21.21 -1.20
C ASN A 303 -3.07 20.63 -1.02
N THR A 304 -2.93 19.32 -0.87
CA THR A 304 -1.61 18.65 -0.81
C THR A 304 -1.24 18.08 -2.19
N PRO A 305 0.06 17.95 -2.54
CA PRO A 305 0.48 17.29 -3.78
C PRO A 305 -0.12 15.88 -3.94
N PHE A 306 -0.21 15.14 -2.83
CA PHE A 306 -0.86 13.84 -2.78
C PHE A 306 -2.37 13.92 -3.06
N GLY A 307 -3.10 14.86 -2.45
CA GLY A 307 -4.54 15.01 -2.68
C GLY A 307 -4.90 15.54 -4.07
N PHE A 308 -4.06 16.39 -4.66
CA PHE A 308 -4.20 16.80 -6.06
C PHE A 308 -4.09 15.60 -7.01
N TYR A 309 -3.07 14.76 -6.81
CA TYR A 309 -2.89 13.53 -7.59
C TYR A 309 -4.04 12.52 -7.38
N MET A 310 -4.51 12.33 -6.14
CA MET A 310 -5.66 11.49 -5.82
C MET A 310 -6.96 11.99 -6.46
N ALA A 311 -7.16 13.31 -6.54
CA ALA A 311 -8.32 13.90 -7.20
C ALA A 311 -8.35 13.62 -8.71
N GLN A 312 -7.18 13.61 -9.37
CA GLN A 312 -7.06 13.28 -10.79
C GLN A 312 -7.45 11.82 -11.09
N LEU A 313 -7.11 10.89 -10.19
CA LEU A 313 -7.49 9.47 -10.33
C LEU A 313 -8.96 9.23 -10.00
N LYS A 314 -9.53 10.00 -9.06
CA LYS A 314 -10.93 9.85 -8.62
C LYS A 314 -11.95 9.97 -9.76
N ASN A 315 -11.66 10.80 -10.74
CA ASN A 315 -12.57 11.09 -11.85
C ASN A 315 -12.26 10.27 -13.12
N LYS A 316 -11.24 9.40 -13.10
CA LYS A 316 -10.84 8.59 -14.26
C LYS A 316 -11.18 7.13 -14.01
N SER A 317 -11.90 6.52 -14.96
CA SER A 317 -12.36 5.12 -14.88
C SER A 317 -11.33 4.11 -15.40
N GLU A 318 -10.05 4.48 -15.47
CA GLU A 318 -9.01 3.57 -15.94
C GLU A 318 -8.97 2.32 -15.04
N PRO A 319 -8.99 1.11 -15.63
CA PRO A 319 -9.07 -0.11 -14.87
C PRO A 319 -7.77 -0.35 -14.09
N ILE A 320 -7.91 -0.72 -12.82
CA ILE A 320 -6.83 -1.28 -12.00
C ILE A 320 -7.08 -2.77 -11.95
N VAL A 321 -6.21 -3.56 -12.58
CA VAL A 321 -6.38 -5.01 -12.70
C VAL A 321 -5.56 -5.70 -11.64
N TYR A 322 -6.22 -6.39 -10.72
CA TYR A 322 -5.59 -7.26 -9.74
C TYR A 322 -5.78 -8.72 -10.18
N ASN A 323 -4.71 -9.49 -10.25
CA ASN A 323 -4.76 -10.93 -10.46
C ASN A 323 -4.27 -11.62 -9.18
N PHE A 324 -5.15 -12.40 -8.57
CA PHE A 324 -4.86 -13.23 -7.40
C PHE A 324 -4.60 -14.65 -7.85
N TYR A 325 -3.49 -15.24 -7.40
CA TYR A 325 -3.07 -16.59 -7.77
C TYR A 325 -3.20 -17.52 -6.58
N PHE A 326 -3.82 -18.69 -6.77
CA PHE A 326 -4.11 -19.59 -5.67
C PHE A 326 -3.58 -21.01 -5.90
N ASP A 327 -3.19 -21.68 -4.82
CA ASP A 327 -2.94 -23.13 -4.82
C ASP A 327 -4.26 -23.95 -4.86
N SER A 328 -4.16 -25.27 -4.89
CA SER A 328 -5.34 -26.17 -4.88
C SER A 328 -6.16 -26.12 -3.59
N LYS A 329 -5.65 -25.49 -2.53
CA LYS A 329 -6.30 -25.36 -1.21
C LYS A 329 -6.89 -23.95 -1.00
N GLY A 330 -6.74 -23.04 -1.97
CA GLY A 330 -7.18 -21.66 -1.87
C GLY A 330 -6.24 -20.75 -1.07
N ARG A 331 -4.97 -21.10 -0.91
CA ARG A 331 -3.94 -20.20 -0.38
C ARG A 331 -3.53 -19.24 -1.48
N VAL A 332 -3.42 -17.95 -1.17
CA VAL A 332 -2.89 -16.94 -2.10
C VAL A 332 -1.39 -17.17 -2.25
N LEU A 333 -0.90 -17.40 -3.47
CA LEU A 333 0.52 -17.59 -3.76
C LEU A 333 1.20 -16.30 -4.20
N GLY A 334 0.41 -15.35 -4.69
CA GLY A 334 0.90 -14.07 -5.14
C GLY A 334 -0.22 -13.18 -5.66
N VAL A 335 0.15 -11.94 -5.95
CA VAL A 335 -0.72 -10.94 -6.54
C VAL A 335 0.04 -10.21 -7.65
N ARG A 336 -0.63 -9.94 -8.76
CA ARG A 336 -0.13 -9.04 -9.81
C ARG A 336 -1.11 -7.89 -10.00
N THR A 337 -0.64 -6.67 -9.85
CA THR A 337 -1.41 -5.44 -10.03
C THR A 337 -0.91 -4.71 -11.27
N GLN A 338 -1.83 -4.40 -12.18
CA GLN A 338 -1.55 -3.63 -13.38
C GLN A 338 -2.43 -2.38 -13.37
N MET A 339 -1.82 -1.22 -13.57
CA MET A 339 -2.54 0.03 -13.69
C MET A 339 -1.86 0.96 -14.69
N THR A 340 -2.66 1.81 -15.31
CA THR A 340 -2.17 2.85 -16.21
C THR A 340 -2.42 4.19 -15.56
N LEU A 341 -1.33 4.92 -15.32
CA LEU A 341 -1.38 6.29 -14.81
C LEU A 341 -1.47 7.25 -16.00
N PRO A 342 -2.58 7.99 -16.15
CA PRO A 342 -2.69 9.00 -17.19
C PRO A 342 -1.86 10.23 -16.77
N MET A 343 -0.74 10.46 -17.46
CA MET A 343 0.14 11.60 -17.18
C MET A 343 -0.23 12.86 -17.97
N ASN A 344 -1.41 12.90 -18.58
CA ASN A 344 -1.86 13.95 -19.50
C ASN A 344 -1.90 15.36 -18.89
N GLU A 345 -1.85 15.47 -17.55
CA GLU A 345 -1.83 16.74 -16.81
C GLU A 345 -0.42 17.14 -16.34
N MET A 346 0.57 16.26 -16.46
CA MET A 346 1.98 16.62 -16.28
C MET A 346 2.53 17.13 -17.60
N LYS A 347 2.86 18.41 -17.66
CA LYS A 347 3.34 19.08 -18.88
C LYS A 347 4.59 18.39 -19.45
N GLU A 348 5.41 17.82 -18.56
CA GLU A 348 6.73 17.30 -18.85
C GLU A 348 6.73 15.86 -19.40
N LEU A 349 5.61 15.14 -19.29
CA LEU A 349 5.49 13.71 -19.64
C LEU A 349 4.45 13.48 -20.73
N LYS A 350 4.91 13.01 -21.90
CA LYS A 350 4.02 12.68 -23.02
C LYS A 350 3.68 11.19 -23.00
N GLY A 351 2.43 10.88 -22.67
CA GLY A 351 1.87 9.52 -22.68
C GLY A 351 1.70 8.90 -21.28
N PRO A 352 0.92 7.82 -21.17
CA PRO A 352 0.64 7.20 -19.88
C PRO A 352 1.84 6.43 -19.35
N VAL A 353 1.89 6.23 -18.02
CA VAL A 353 2.85 5.33 -17.38
C VAL A 353 2.11 4.07 -16.96
N ASN A 354 2.49 2.93 -17.53
CA ASN A 354 2.00 1.63 -17.11
C ASN A 354 2.84 1.12 -15.93
N ILE A 355 2.16 0.69 -14.89
CA ILE A 355 2.77 0.07 -13.71
C ILE A 355 2.35 -1.39 -13.70
N ASP A 356 3.34 -2.28 -13.64
CA ASP A 356 3.15 -3.71 -13.42
C ASP A 356 3.89 -4.11 -12.14
N TYR A 357 3.11 -4.44 -11.12
CA TYR A 357 3.60 -4.86 -9.81
C TYR A 357 3.28 -6.33 -9.58
N THR A 358 4.30 -7.12 -9.26
CA THR A 358 4.15 -8.54 -8.94
C THR A 358 4.65 -8.80 -7.53
N VAL A 359 3.97 -9.70 -6.82
CA VAL A 359 4.39 -10.23 -5.52
C VAL A 359 4.13 -11.72 -5.49
N GLN A 360 5.12 -12.47 -5.03
CA GLN A 360 5.08 -13.87 -4.67
C GLN A 360 5.22 -14.00 -3.16
N TYR A 361 4.40 -14.86 -2.56
CA TYR A 361 4.44 -15.17 -1.13
C TYR A 361 5.13 -16.51 -0.88
N GLU A 362 6.06 -16.53 0.07
CA GLU A 362 6.88 -17.68 0.44
C GLU A 362 6.56 -18.12 1.88
N TYR A 363 5.71 -19.14 1.99
CA TYR A 363 5.22 -19.67 3.25
C TYR A 363 6.19 -20.70 3.85
N ASN A 364 7.24 -20.21 4.51
CA ASN A 364 8.26 -21.04 5.17
C ASN A 364 8.02 -21.22 6.70
N GLY A 365 6.99 -20.57 7.26
CA GLY A 365 6.65 -20.60 8.69
C GLY A 365 7.60 -19.83 9.61
N ASN A 366 8.75 -19.38 9.10
CA ASN A 366 9.77 -18.63 9.83
C ASN A 366 10.24 -17.46 8.96
N PRO A 367 9.43 -16.38 8.86
CA PRO A 367 9.75 -15.22 8.05
C PRO A 367 11.08 -14.61 8.52
N LYS A 368 11.99 -14.41 7.57
CA LYS A 368 13.32 -13.83 7.83
C LYS A 368 13.27 -12.32 7.70
N PHE A 369 13.44 -11.63 8.82
CA PHE A 369 13.57 -10.17 8.89
C PHE A 369 15.05 -9.78 8.81
N THR A 370 15.39 -8.81 7.97
CA THR A 370 16.77 -8.34 7.80
C THR A 370 17.13 -7.22 8.78
N MET A 371 16.20 -6.29 9.02
CA MET A 371 16.32 -5.23 9.99
C MET A 371 16.11 -5.79 11.40
N GLN A 372 16.97 -5.37 12.32
CA GLN A 372 16.86 -5.66 13.75
C GLN A 372 16.89 -4.33 14.54
N PRO A 373 15.86 -3.49 14.38
CA PRO A 373 15.83 -2.21 15.05
C PRO A 373 15.63 -2.38 16.56
N THR A 374 16.35 -1.54 17.32
CA THR A 374 16.27 -1.41 18.76
C THR A 374 16.28 0.09 19.10
N PRO A 375 15.77 0.50 20.26
CA PRO A 375 15.90 1.90 20.70
C PRO A 375 17.35 2.40 20.72
N GLN A 376 18.33 1.52 20.95
CA GLN A 376 19.74 1.89 21.08
C GLN A 376 20.44 2.13 19.73
N ASN A 377 20.02 1.44 18.67
CA ASN A 377 20.58 1.62 17.31
C ASN A 377 19.66 2.46 16.40
N SER A 378 18.76 3.24 17.00
CA SER A 378 17.81 4.08 16.27
C SER A 378 17.86 5.54 16.73
N VAL A 379 17.54 6.46 15.81
CA VAL A 379 17.35 7.88 16.08
C VAL A 379 15.87 8.20 15.92
N ASN A 380 15.21 8.54 17.03
CA ASN A 380 13.82 8.99 16.96
C ASN A 380 13.77 10.44 16.42
N ILE A 381 13.11 10.60 15.27
CA ILE A 381 12.92 11.91 14.63
C ILE A 381 11.51 12.48 14.85
N GLY A 382 10.59 11.72 15.45
CA GLY A 382 9.20 12.14 15.67
C GLY A 382 9.08 13.37 16.57
N SER A 383 9.86 13.44 17.65
CA SER A 383 9.93 14.63 18.52
C SER A 383 10.56 15.84 17.80
N ARG A 384 11.45 15.61 16.83
CA ARG A 384 12.12 16.66 16.06
C ARG A 384 11.21 17.29 15.00
N LEU A 385 10.22 16.54 14.53
CA LEU A 385 9.21 16.99 13.57
C LEU A 385 8.01 17.67 14.24
N GLY A 386 8.03 17.87 15.56
CA GLY A 386 6.92 18.47 16.31
C GLY A 386 5.65 17.62 16.32
N LEU A 387 5.78 16.30 16.11
CA LEU A 387 4.64 15.37 16.09
C LEU A 387 4.13 15.03 17.49
N TYR A 388 4.85 15.41 18.56
CA TYR A 388 4.48 15.24 19.97
C TYR A 388 4.89 16.43 20.82
#